data_AF-A0A1Y5NE44-F1
#
_entry.id   AF-A0A1Y5NE44-F1
#
_cell.length_a   1.000
_cell.length_b   1.000
_cell.length_c   1.000
_cell.angle_alpha   90.00
_cell.angle_beta   90.00
_cell.angle_gamma   90.00
#
_symmetry.space_group_name_H-M   'P 1'
#
loop_
_entity.id
_entity.type
_entity.pdbx_description
1 polymer ?
#
loop_
_entity_poly.entity_id
_entity_poly.type
_entity_poly.pdbx_seq_one_letter_code
_entity_poly.pdbx_strand_id
1 'polypeptide(L)'
;NTNQTGQTKINQDTKYGINLLSKDNMNSFINSFNESKSITRVDKGMWVDGDKGVGVDLNNKTYNILIEGTMETSKIGNELLLLMENEDTILSITMVAGGFGSGAPQNGEYTVDTYRNRRKDKDYNPGMNILGVGFSFNLNPQFETERSLLRIHPDGNNKGTLGCIGVTGTKEELLKFEETMKNILKQQKSIGATINIKNNPNNSTSPKKITVRE
;
A
#
# COMPACT_ATOMS: atom_id res chain seq x y z
N ASN A 1 -22.54 -48.87 -39.25
CA ASN A 1 -21.87 -48.78 -40.55
C ASN A 1 -22.83 -48.10 -41.51
N THR A 2 -22.61 -46.81 -41.78
CA THR A 2 -23.10 -45.95 -42.90
C THR A 2 -22.94 -44.49 -42.43
N ASN A 3 -21.76 -43.91 -42.66
CA ASN A 3 -21.41 -43.11 -43.84
C ASN A 3 -21.62 -41.61 -43.55
N GLN A 4 -20.54 -40.99 -43.09
CA GLN A 4 -20.33 -39.55 -43.16
C GLN A 4 -20.38 -39.10 -44.62
N THR A 5 -21.45 -38.42 -45.01
CA THR A 5 -21.50 -37.67 -46.27
C THR A 5 -22.14 -36.32 -46.00
N GLY A 6 -21.29 -35.31 -45.87
CA GLY A 6 -21.69 -33.93 -45.68
C GLY A 6 -20.57 -33.02 -45.19
N GLN A 7 -19.30 -33.29 -45.52
CA GLN A 7 -18.26 -32.28 -45.35
C GLN A 7 -18.46 -31.22 -46.43
N THR A 8 -19.10 -30.12 -46.06
CA THR A 8 -19.17 -28.88 -46.83
C THR A 8 -17.76 -28.52 -47.27
N LYS A 9 -17.52 -28.39 -48.59
CA LYS A 9 -16.22 -28.01 -49.17
C LYS A 9 -15.65 -26.81 -48.41
N ILE A 10 -14.69 -27.08 -47.56
CA ILE A 10 -13.94 -26.07 -46.84
C ILE A 10 -12.97 -25.49 -47.88
N ASN A 11 -13.09 -24.19 -48.21
CA ASN A 11 -12.14 -23.53 -49.09
C ASN A 11 -10.79 -23.49 -48.35
N GLN A 12 -9.94 -24.48 -48.60
CA GLN A 12 -8.59 -24.54 -48.04
C GLN A 12 -7.75 -23.48 -48.74
N ASP A 13 -7.19 -22.53 -47.97
CA ASP A 13 -6.07 -21.75 -48.47
C ASP A 13 -4.83 -22.66 -48.46
N THR A 14 -4.49 -23.18 -49.64
CA THR A 14 -3.43 -24.17 -49.82
C THR A 14 -2.03 -23.62 -49.57
N LYS A 15 -1.87 -22.30 -49.41
CA LYS A 15 -0.56 -21.67 -49.18
C LYS A 15 -0.08 -21.77 -47.73
N TYR A 16 -1.01 -21.76 -46.76
CA TYR A 16 -0.66 -21.70 -45.33
C TYR A 16 -1.26 -22.82 -44.48
N GLY A 17 -2.00 -23.78 -45.07
CA GLY A 17 -2.54 -24.94 -44.36
C GLY A 17 -3.60 -24.60 -43.31
N ILE A 18 -4.19 -23.41 -43.40
CA ILE A 18 -5.19 -22.93 -42.45
C ILE A 18 -6.57 -23.35 -42.94
N ASN A 19 -7.30 -24.11 -42.12
CA ASN A 19 -8.67 -24.53 -42.42
C ASN A 19 -9.62 -23.34 -42.17
N LEU A 20 -10.05 -22.64 -43.23
CA LEU A 20 -11.04 -21.56 -43.09
C LEU A 20 -12.41 -22.17 -42.77
N LEU A 21 -13.00 -21.86 -41.62
CA LEU A 21 -14.36 -22.32 -41.29
C LEU A 21 -15.32 -22.05 -42.47
N SER A 22 -16.15 -23.03 -42.81
CA SER A 22 -17.24 -22.83 -43.78
C SER A 22 -18.10 -21.65 -43.32
N LYS A 23 -18.78 -20.97 -44.26
CA LYS A 23 -19.58 -19.79 -43.94
C LYS A 23 -20.62 -20.07 -42.84
N ASP A 24 -21.19 -21.26 -42.84
CA ASP A 24 -22.15 -21.72 -41.82
C ASP A 24 -21.48 -21.95 -40.47
N ASN A 25 -20.28 -22.53 -40.43
CA ASN A 25 -19.51 -22.71 -39.20
C ASN A 25 -19.01 -21.37 -38.66
N MET A 26 -18.72 -20.41 -39.52
CA MET A 26 -18.32 -19.05 -39.15
C MET A 26 -19.50 -18.29 -38.56
N ASN A 27 -20.69 -18.39 -39.17
CA ASN A 27 -21.91 -17.81 -38.62
C ASN A 27 -22.27 -18.45 -37.27
N SER A 28 -22.14 -19.76 -37.14
CA SER A 28 -22.36 -20.47 -35.87
C SER A 28 -21.34 -20.08 -34.80
N PHE A 29 -20.06 -19.95 -35.15
CA PHE A 29 -19.02 -19.46 -34.24
C PHE A 29 -19.32 -18.03 -33.77
N ILE A 30 -19.64 -17.11 -34.69
CA ILE A 30 -19.99 -15.72 -34.38
C ILE A 30 -21.27 -15.64 -33.54
N ASN A 31 -22.30 -16.42 -33.85
CA ASN A 31 -23.52 -16.50 -33.04
C ASN A 31 -23.21 -17.04 -31.64
N SER A 32 -22.43 -18.12 -31.52
CA SER A 32 -22.02 -18.65 -30.21
C SER A 32 -21.17 -17.67 -29.43
N PHE A 33 -20.33 -16.87 -30.10
CA PHE A 33 -19.51 -15.85 -29.47
C PHE A 33 -20.37 -14.70 -28.96
N ASN A 34 -21.34 -14.23 -29.75
CA ASN A 34 -22.30 -13.19 -29.39
C ASN A 34 -23.29 -13.64 -28.31
N GLU A 35 -23.66 -14.92 -28.28
CA GLU A 35 -24.49 -15.53 -27.23
C GLU A 35 -23.67 -15.84 -25.96
N SER A 36 -22.36 -16.02 -26.08
CA SER A 36 -21.49 -16.23 -24.93
C SER A 36 -21.31 -14.90 -24.18
N LYS A 37 -21.58 -14.89 -22.88
CA LYS A 37 -21.33 -13.74 -22.00
C LYS A 37 -19.84 -13.44 -21.75
N SER A 38 -18.93 -14.03 -22.54
CA SER A 38 -17.57 -14.30 -22.07
C SER A 38 -16.51 -13.28 -22.47
N ILE A 39 -16.63 -12.54 -23.57
CA ILE A 39 -15.70 -11.44 -23.91
C ILE A 39 -16.47 -10.40 -24.73
N THR A 40 -16.92 -9.31 -24.12
CA THR A 40 -17.44 -8.15 -24.85
C THR A 40 -16.29 -7.28 -25.34
N ARG A 41 -16.16 -7.10 -26.67
CA ARG A 41 -15.29 -6.09 -27.27
C ARG A 41 -15.95 -4.71 -27.20
N VAL A 42 -15.12 -3.73 -26.86
CA VAL A 42 -15.47 -2.36 -26.44
C VAL A 42 -15.53 -1.43 -27.65
N ASP A 43 -16.60 -0.64 -27.77
CA ASP A 43 -16.55 0.63 -28.51
C ASP A 43 -16.66 1.85 -27.57
N LYS A 44 -17.27 1.74 -26.38
CA LYS A 44 -17.30 2.83 -25.38
C LYS A 44 -17.49 2.29 -23.96
N GLY A 45 -16.44 2.35 -23.14
CA GLY A 45 -16.54 2.13 -21.70
C GLY A 45 -16.26 0.69 -21.28
N MET A 46 -15.04 0.45 -20.84
CA MET A 46 -14.66 -0.78 -20.16
C MET A 46 -15.17 -0.69 -18.72
N TRP A 47 -16.01 -1.66 -18.33
CA TRP A 47 -16.28 -2.07 -16.94
C TRP A 47 -17.07 -1.09 -16.07
N VAL A 48 -18.38 -1.32 -15.96
CA VAL A 48 -19.19 -0.81 -14.83
C VAL A 48 -19.96 -1.95 -14.15
N ASP A 49 -20.42 -2.95 -14.91
CA ASP A 49 -21.31 -4.00 -14.37
C ASP A 49 -20.86 -5.45 -14.60
N GLY A 50 -19.89 -5.70 -15.50
CA GLY A 50 -19.42 -7.05 -15.83
C GLY A 50 -18.59 -7.72 -14.73
N ASP A 51 -17.80 -6.95 -13.98
CA ASP A 51 -16.83 -7.48 -13.01
C ASP A 51 -17.47 -8.10 -11.77
N LYS A 52 -18.65 -7.58 -11.37
CA LYS A 52 -19.48 -8.16 -10.30
C LYS A 52 -19.93 -9.59 -10.61
N GLY A 53 -20.10 -9.94 -11.89
CA GLY A 53 -20.50 -11.28 -12.32
C GLY A 53 -19.35 -12.30 -12.31
N VAL A 54 -18.09 -11.84 -12.34
CA VAL A 54 -16.88 -12.68 -12.36
C VAL A 54 -16.14 -12.68 -11.00
N GLY A 55 -16.65 -11.94 -10.01
CA GLY A 55 -16.04 -11.83 -8.69
C GLY A 55 -14.78 -10.95 -8.64
N VAL A 56 -14.52 -10.15 -9.68
CA VAL A 56 -13.44 -9.16 -9.69
C VAL A 56 -13.98 -7.89 -9.03
N ASP A 57 -13.64 -7.67 -7.77
CA ASP A 57 -13.97 -6.41 -7.10
C ASP A 57 -12.96 -5.32 -7.48
N LEU A 58 -13.26 -4.57 -8.54
CA LEU A 58 -12.48 -3.39 -8.94
C LEU A 58 -12.47 -2.27 -7.89
N ASN A 59 -13.25 -2.40 -6.80
CA ASN A 59 -13.27 -1.43 -5.70
C ASN A 59 -12.44 -1.88 -4.49
N ASN A 60 -11.77 -3.04 -4.53
CA ASN A 60 -10.99 -3.51 -3.39
C ASN A 60 -9.60 -2.83 -3.35
N LYS A 61 -9.62 -1.54 -3.02
CA LYS A 61 -8.41 -0.73 -2.84
C LYS A 61 -7.58 -1.32 -1.70
N THR A 62 -6.34 -1.68 -1.98
CA THR A 62 -5.40 -2.09 -0.94
C THR A 62 -4.52 -0.90 -0.61
N TYR A 63 -4.41 -0.55 0.67
CA TYR A 63 -3.53 0.52 1.11
C TYR A 63 -2.32 -0.05 1.84
N ASN A 64 -1.14 0.49 1.58
CA ASN A 64 0.10 0.11 2.25
C ASN A 64 1.00 1.33 2.46
N ILE A 65 1.86 1.29 3.47
CA ILE A 65 2.90 2.29 3.68
C ILE A 65 4.24 1.64 3.35
N LEU A 66 5.00 2.26 2.46
CA LEU A 66 6.39 1.89 2.21
C LEU A 66 7.31 2.96 2.80
N ILE A 67 8.14 2.56 3.76
CA ILE A 67 9.14 3.44 4.38
C ILE A 67 10.50 3.03 3.83
N GLU A 68 11.10 3.93 3.05
CA GLU A 68 12.42 3.73 2.47
C GLU A 68 13.38 4.79 2.95
N GLY A 69 14.65 4.41 3.05
CA GLY A 69 15.69 5.37 3.31
C GLY A 69 17.06 4.79 3.51
N THR A 70 17.96 5.61 4.02
CA THR A 70 19.32 5.20 4.41
C THR A 70 19.64 5.73 5.80
N MET A 71 20.34 4.93 6.60
CA MET A 71 20.89 5.40 7.87
C MET A 71 21.92 6.51 7.65
N GLU A 72 21.66 7.70 8.20
CA GLU A 72 22.61 8.82 8.29
C GLU A 72 23.61 8.59 9.43
N THR A 73 23.15 8.00 10.52
CA THR A 73 23.98 7.60 11.66
C THR A 73 23.57 6.19 12.11
N SER A 74 24.23 5.63 13.12
CA SER A 74 23.79 4.33 13.69
C SER A 74 22.40 4.35 14.34
N LYS A 75 21.79 5.54 14.52
CA LYS A 75 20.47 5.69 15.14
C LYS A 75 19.43 6.43 14.31
N ILE A 76 19.86 7.21 13.33
CA ILE A 76 18.98 8.04 12.48
C ILE A 76 18.96 7.47 11.07
N GLY A 77 17.78 7.10 10.59
CA GLY A 77 17.50 6.95 9.17
C GLY A 77 16.67 8.13 8.68
N ASN A 78 16.84 8.52 7.42
CA ASN A 78 15.97 9.51 6.78
C ASN A 78 15.60 9.02 5.38
N GLU A 79 14.58 9.66 4.81
CA GLU A 79 14.27 9.82 3.38
C GLU A 79 12.76 9.97 3.23
N LEU A 80 12.03 8.93 2.78
CA LEU A 80 10.62 9.04 2.44
C LEU A 80 9.74 7.97 3.09
N LEU A 81 8.55 8.40 3.46
CA LEU A 81 7.40 7.53 3.69
C LEU A 81 6.45 7.71 2.52
N LEU A 82 6.16 6.62 1.82
CA LEU A 82 5.26 6.53 0.69
C LEU A 82 3.95 5.87 1.14
N LEU A 83 2.84 6.50 0.82
CA LEU A 83 1.51 5.94 0.98
C LEU A 83 1.04 5.43 -0.37
N MET A 84 0.75 4.13 -0.42
CA MET A 84 0.45 3.39 -1.62
C MET A 84 -1.05 3.06 -1.67
N GLU A 85 -1.67 3.23 -2.84
CA GLU A 85 -2.96 2.64 -3.20
C GLU A 85 -2.68 1.59 -4.28
N ASN A 86 -2.84 0.32 -3.94
CA ASN A 86 -2.38 -0.82 -4.72
C ASN A 86 -0.87 -0.72 -4.97
N GLU A 87 -0.45 -0.48 -6.23
CA GLU A 87 0.95 -0.32 -6.62
C GLU A 87 1.34 1.16 -6.87
N ASP A 88 0.39 2.08 -6.77
CA ASP A 88 0.60 3.50 -7.06
C ASP A 88 0.89 4.30 -5.78
N THR A 89 1.93 5.12 -5.81
CA THR A 89 2.17 6.11 -4.75
C THR A 89 1.15 7.24 -4.86
N ILE A 90 0.29 7.39 -3.84
CA ILE A 90 -0.73 8.46 -3.79
C ILE A 90 -0.28 9.67 -2.98
N LEU A 91 0.67 9.49 -2.07
CA LEU A 91 1.24 10.56 -1.25
C LEU A 91 2.63 10.14 -0.78
N SER A 92 3.57 11.10 -0.75
CA SER A 92 4.86 10.93 -0.11
C SER A 92 5.10 12.03 0.92
N ILE A 93 5.86 11.73 1.97
CA ILE A 93 6.27 12.69 2.98
C ILE A 93 7.67 12.37 3.48
N THR A 94 8.46 13.41 3.77
CA THR A 94 9.79 13.22 4.35
C THR A 94 9.71 12.66 5.77
N MET A 95 10.68 11.85 6.17
CA MET A 95 10.70 11.26 7.51
C MET A 95 12.11 11.13 8.10
N VAL A 96 12.14 11.06 9.43
CA VAL A 96 13.29 10.74 10.28
C VAL A 96 12.93 9.53 11.15
N ALA A 97 13.61 8.42 10.95
CA ALA A 97 13.44 7.17 11.69
C ALA A 97 14.42 7.11 12.87
N GLY A 98 13.88 7.04 14.09
CA GLY A 98 14.67 7.00 15.31
C GLY A 98 15.51 8.26 15.55
N GLY A 99 16.67 8.08 16.16
CA GLY A 99 17.59 9.16 16.57
C GLY A 99 18.00 9.08 18.03
N PHE A 100 17.10 8.59 18.87
CA PHE A 100 17.34 8.37 20.30
C PHE A 100 17.00 6.93 20.69
N GLY A 101 17.24 6.58 21.96
CA GLY A 101 16.99 5.23 22.47
C GLY A 101 17.73 4.16 21.66
N SER A 102 16.99 3.16 21.18
CA SER A 102 17.47 2.05 20.35
C SER A 102 17.64 2.41 18.86
N GLY A 103 17.41 3.67 18.48
CA GLY A 103 17.53 4.13 17.09
C GLY A 103 16.30 3.81 16.23
N ALA A 104 16.46 3.87 14.90
CA ALA A 104 15.40 3.60 13.94
C ALA A 104 14.69 2.25 14.20
N PRO A 105 13.36 2.13 13.96
CA PRO A 105 12.67 0.84 13.95
C PRO A 105 13.40 -0.20 13.12
N GLN A 106 13.27 -1.49 13.44
CA GLN A 106 13.80 -2.57 12.61
C GLN A 106 13.15 -2.56 11.23
N ASN A 107 13.87 -2.98 10.20
CA ASN A 107 13.27 -3.31 8.92
C ASN A 107 12.35 -4.53 9.08
N GLY A 108 11.32 -4.61 8.23
CA GLY A 108 10.36 -5.70 8.23
C GLY A 108 8.93 -5.24 8.05
N GLU A 109 8.01 -6.16 8.28
CA GLU A 109 6.57 -5.95 8.12
C GLU A 109 5.93 -5.44 9.41
N TYR A 110 5.02 -4.50 9.24
CA TYR A 110 4.26 -3.83 10.28
C TYR A 110 2.80 -3.72 9.85
N THR A 111 1.95 -3.41 10.82
CA THR A 111 0.63 -2.85 10.56
C THR A 111 0.54 -1.44 11.14
N VAL A 112 -0.30 -0.60 10.54
CA VAL A 112 -0.58 0.75 11.02
C VAL A 112 -2.06 0.87 11.34
N ASP A 113 -2.35 1.43 12.51
CA ASP A 113 -3.72 1.62 13.00
C ASP A 113 -3.83 2.81 13.96
N THR A 114 -5.02 3.00 14.53
CA THR A 114 -5.31 3.89 15.67
C THR A 114 -4.76 5.31 15.53
N TYR A 115 -5.58 6.20 14.97
CA TYR A 115 -5.33 7.63 15.02
C TYR A 115 -5.48 8.19 16.43
N ARG A 116 -4.57 9.08 16.83
CA ARG A 116 -4.74 9.96 18.00
C ARG A 116 -4.38 11.40 17.63
N ASN A 117 -5.19 12.34 18.09
CA ASN A 117 -4.94 13.77 17.90
C ASN A 117 -3.99 14.31 18.98
N ARG A 118 -2.79 14.74 18.58
CA ARG A 118 -1.70 15.21 19.46
C ARG A 118 -1.60 16.73 19.55
N ARG A 119 -2.68 17.45 19.23
CA ARG A 119 -2.75 18.91 19.38
C ARG A 119 -2.95 19.35 20.83
N LYS A 120 -2.61 20.62 21.12
CA LYS A 120 -2.58 21.20 22.48
C LYS A 120 -3.91 21.11 23.22
N ASP A 121 -5.04 21.16 22.51
CA ASP A 121 -6.39 21.09 23.05
C ASP A 121 -6.94 19.65 23.14
N LYS A 122 -6.08 18.65 22.95
CA LYS A 122 -6.41 17.21 22.89
C LYS A 122 -5.42 16.38 23.72
N ASP A 123 -5.02 15.19 23.26
CA ASP A 123 -4.01 14.32 23.88
C ASP A 123 -2.60 14.85 23.53
N TYR A 124 -2.30 16.06 24.03
CA TYR A 124 -1.13 16.82 23.63
C TYR A 124 0.17 16.07 23.92
N ASN A 125 1.05 16.03 22.92
CA ASN A 125 2.44 15.62 23.10
C ASN A 125 3.33 16.55 22.25
N PRO A 126 4.23 17.33 22.88
CA PRO A 126 5.08 18.27 22.15
C PRO A 126 6.02 17.58 21.15
N GLY A 127 6.52 16.37 21.45
CA GLY A 127 7.38 15.63 20.54
C GLY A 127 6.67 15.01 19.35
N MET A 128 5.33 15.01 19.35
CA MET A 128 4.49 14.53 18.25
C MET A 128 3.72 15.69 17.60
N ASN A 129 4.19 16.93 17.76
CA ASN A 129 3.53 18.13 17.27
C ASN A 129 4.54 19.14 16.74
N ILE A 130 4.45 19.46 15.45
CA ILE A 130 5.26 20.50 14.82
C ILE A 130 4.33 21.44 14.03
N LEU A 131 4.62 22.75 14.02
CA LEU A 131 3.81 23.75 13.30
C LEU A 131 2.31 23.77 13.69
N GLY A 132 1.99 23.31 14.91
CA GLY A 132 0.61 23.17 15.40
C GLY A 132 -0.14 21.96 14.85
N VAL A 133 0.51 21.09 14.07
CA VAL A 133 -0.04 19.84 13.55
C VAL A 133 0.48 18.70 14.42
N GLY A 134 -0.44 18.00 15.09
CA GLY A 134 -0.09 16.90 15.98
C GLY A 134 -1.02 15.71 15.77
N PHE A 135 -0.42 14.57 15.45
CA PHE A 135 -1.10 13.29 15.33
C PHE A 135 -0.16 12.15 15.70
N SER A 136 -0.71 10.96 15.92
CA SER A 136 0.08 9.74 15.94
C SER A 136 -0.75 8.55 15.47
N PHE A 137 -0.13 7.65 14.73
CA PHE A 137 -0.66 6.33 14.38
C PHE A 137 0.21 5.25 15.04
N ASN A 138 -0.38 4.15 15.49
CA ASN A 138 0.41 3.02 15.95
C ASN A 138 1.16 2.39 14.77
N LEU A 139 2.34 1.87 15.05
CA LEU A 139 3.16 1.10 14.11
C LEU A 139 3.50 -0.22 14.80
N ASN A 140 2.82 -1.30 14.41
CA ASN A 140 2.85 -2.55 15.15
C ASN A 140 3.70 -3.58 14.40
N PRO A 141 4.86 -4.02 14.94
CA PRO A 141 5.69 -5.03 14.30
C PRO A 141 4.91 -6.34 14.14
N GLN A 142 5.04 -6.99 12.98
CA GLN A 142 4.47 -8.32 12.70
C GLN A 142 5.52 -9.44 12.86
N PHE A 143 6.56 -9.17 13.66
CA PHE A 143 7.68 -10.07 13.94
C PHE A 143 8.09 -9.93 15.42
N GLU A 144 8.88 -10.89 15.91
CA GLU A 144 9.33 -10.88 17.30
C GLU A 144 10.35 -9.76 17.57
N THR A 145 10.03 -8.91 18.53
CA THR A 145 10.92 -7.82 19.00
C THR A 145 10.54 -7.40 20.42
N GLU A 146 11.49 -6.90 21.19
CA GLU A 146 11.23 -6.31 22.50
C GLU A 146 10.78 -4.83 22.38
N ARG A 147 10.76 -4.28 21.17
CA ARG A 147 10.38 -2.89 20.92
C ARG A 147 8.86 -2.77 20.90
N SER A 148 8.36 -1.74 21.58
CA SER A 148 6.94 -1.46 21.71
C SER A 148 6.66 0.04 21.59
N LEU A 149 5.37 0.40 21.51
CA LEU A 149 4.90 1.79 21.45
C LEU A 149 5.45 2.59 20.26
N LEU A 150 5.86 1.91 19.19
CA LEU A 150 6.33 2.52 17.96
C LEU A 150 5.16 3.21 17.25
N ARG A 151 5.44 4.34 16.61
CA ARG A 151 4.42 5.20 16.01
C ARG A 151 4.93 5.90 14.75
N ILE A 152 3.98 6.36 13.94
CA ILE A 152 4.18 7.39 12.92
C ILE A 152 3.58 8.69 13.46
N HIS A 153 4.38 9.75 13.56
CA HIS A 153 3.94 11.05 14.10
C HIS A 153 4.80 12.20 13.56
N PRO A 154 4.36 13.47 13.63
CA PRO A 154 5.23 14.61 13.31
C PRO A 154 6.45 14.69 14.22
N ASP A 155 7.64 14.99 13.68
CA ASP A 155 8.86 15.12 14.47
C ASP A 155 8.95 16.49 15.17
N GLY A 156 8.30 16.62 16.33
CA GLY A 156 8.03 17.92 16.97
C GLY A 156 9.13 18.52 17.86
N ASN A 157 10.18 17.75 18.16
CA ASN A 157 11.26 18.16 19.05
C ASN A 157 12.58 18.36 18.27
N ASN A 158 13.72 18.18 18.92
CA ASN A 158 15.00 17.99 18.25
C ASN A 158 14.89 16.85 17.23
N LYS A 159 15.55 16.98 16.07
CA LYS A 159 15.54 15.99 14.99
C LYS A 159 15.68 14.57 15.54
N GLY A 160 14.69 13.73 15.23
CA GLY A 160 14.62 12.33 15.59
C GLY A 160 13.70 12.02 16.78
N THR A 161 13.41 10.74 16.92
CA THR A 161 12.45 10.19 17.88
C THR A 161 13.10 9.13 18.79
N LEU A 162 12.40 8.70 19.83
CA LEU A 162 12.78 7.55 20.67
C LEU A 162 12.51 6.20 19.98
N GLY A 163 12.74 6.14 18.67
CA GLY A 163 12.62 4.94 17.85
C GLY A 163 11.33 4.81 17.06
N CYS A 164 10.56 5.89 16.91
CA CYS A 164 9.40 6.00 16.02
C CYS A 164 9.81 6.43 14.59
N ILE A 165 8.82 6.60 13.73
CA ILE A 165 8.94 7.30 12.44
C ILE A 165 8.41 8.72 12.63
N GLY A 166 9.31 9.70 12.63
CA GLY A 166 9.00 11.13 12.71
C GLY A 166 8.80 11.72 11.31
N VAL A 167 7.58 12.05 10.90
CA VAL A 167 7.36 12.72 9.61
C VAL A 167 7.62 14.22 9.71
N THR A 168 8.18 14.79 8.65
CA THR A 168 8.56 16.19 8.54
C THR A 168 8.00 16.81 7.26
N GLY A 169 7.89 18.13 7.23
CA GLY A 169 7.40 18.87 6.08
C GLY A 169 6.76 20.19 6.47
N THR A 170 6.16 20.85 5.49
CA THR A 170 5.29 22.00 5.67
C THR A 170 4.03 21.63 6.47
N LYS A 171 3.35 22.65 7.00
CA LYS A 171 2.09 22.46 7.73
C LYS A 171 1.04 21.79 6.85
N GLU A 172 0.98 22.17 5.58
CA GLU A 172 0.07 21.66 4.57
C GLU A 172 0.33 20.18 4.27
N GLU A 173 1.60 19.78 4.09
CA GLU A 173 1.98 18.38 3.87
C GLU A 173 1.60 17.50 5.07
N LEU A 174 1.86 17.96 6.29
CA LEU A 174 1.52 17.24 7.51
C LEU A 174 0.00 17.07 7.68
N LEU A 175 -0.79 18.12 7.40
CA LEU A 175 -2.25 18.05 7.42
C LEU A 175 -2.78 17.10 6.35
N LYS A 176 -2.24 17.17 5.13
CA LYS A 176 -2.63 16.28 4.02
C LYS A 176 -2.33 14.82 4.35
N PHE A 177 -1.16 14.54 4.92
CA PHE A 177 -0.79 13.20 5.39
C PHE A 177 -1.77 12.70 6.46
N GLU A 178 -2.01 13.51 7.50
CA GLU A 178 -2.93 13.17 8.59
C GLU A 178 -4.35 12.85 8.08
N GLU A 179 -4.88 13.71 7.21
CA GLU A 179 -6.23 13.56 6.68
C GLU A 179 -6.35 12.32 5.79
N THR A 180 -5.39 12.09 4.91
CA THR A 180 -5.36 10.91 4.02
C THR A 180 -5.33 9.63 4.86
N MET A 181 -4.41 9.54 5.81
CA MET A 181 -4.31 8.38 6.72
C MET A 181 -5.59 8.15 7.52
N LYS A 182 -6.21 9.21 8.05
CA LYS A 182 -7.48 9.10 8.77
C LYS A 182 -8.59 8.56 7.87
N ASN A 183 -8.66 9.00 6.62
CA ASN A 183 -9.70 8.57 5.70
C ASN A 183 -9.52 7.11 5.26
N ILE A 184 -8.28 6.67 5.07
CA ILE A 184 -7.96 5.25 4.86
C ILE A 184 -8.36 4.44 6.09
N LEU A 185 -7.96 4.86 7.29
CA LEU A 185 -8.22 4.08 8.51
C LEU A 185 -9.71 4.04 8.94
N LYS A 186 -10.54 4.94 8.41
CA LYS A 186 -12.01 4.84 8.53
C LYS A 186 -12.58 3.70 7.67
N GLN A 187 -11.95 3.43 6.52
CA GLN A 187 -12.38 2.38 5.59
C GLN A 187 -11.78 1.03 5.98
N GLN A 188 -10.52 1.03 6.40
CA GLN A 188 -9.76 -0.16 6.78
C GLN A 188 -9.20 0.05 8.18
N LYS A 189 -9.66 -0.72 9.17
CA LYS A 189 -9.26 -0.52 10.57
C LYS A 189 -7.74 -0.57 10.81
N SER A 190 -7.03 -1.26 9.92
CA SER A 190 -5.58 -1.36 9.89
C SER A 190 -5.11 -1.56 8.45
N ILE A 191 -3.92 -1.06 8.13
CA ILE A 191 -3.25 -1.24 6.83
C ILE A 191 -1.85 -1.80 7.02
N GLY A 192 -1.30 -2.40 5.97
CA GLY A 192 0.10 -2.86 5.98
C GLY A 192 1.10 -1.70 6.00
N ALA A 193 2.29 -1.97 6.50
CA ALA A 193 3.44 -1.10 6.33
C ALA A 193 4.74 -1.92 6.25
N THR A 194 5.64 -1.57 5.35
CA THR A 194 6.94 -2.20 5.19
C THR A 194 8.04 -1.17 5.44
N ILE A 195 9.02 -1.50 6.28
CA ILE A 195 10.20 -0.65 6.53
C ILE A 195 11.42 -1.27 5.86
N ASN A 196 12.04 -0.51 4.97
CA ASN A 196 13.27 -0.85 4.27
C ASN A 196 14.27 0.31 4.32
N ILE A 197 14.96 0.45 5.45
CA ILE A 197 16.03 1.44 5.62
C ILE A 197 17.38 0.75 5.39
N LYS A 198 18.14 1.23 4.40
CA LYS A 198 19.47 0.72 4.08
C LYS A 198 20.43 0.97 5.25
N ASN A 199 21.26 -0.04 5.54
CA ASN A 199 22.23 -0.06 6.65
C ASN A 199 21.60 0.03 8.05
N ASN A 200 20.32 -0.30 8.19
CA ASN A 200 19.65 -0.34 9.49
C ASN A 200 20.27 -1.44 10.38
N PRO A 201 20.73 -1.10 11.60
CA PRO A 201 21.30 -2.08 12.52
C PRO A 201 20.28 -3.09 13.06
N ASN A 202 18.98 -2.85 12.86
CA ASN A 202 17.89 -3.72 13.31
C ASN A 202 17.95 -4.04 14.81
N ASN A 203 18.23 -3.02 15.64
CA ASN A 203 18.25 -3.16 17.09
C ASN A 203 16.86 -3.60 17.60
N SER A 204 16.78 -4.81 18.16
CA SER A 204 15.55 -5.43 18.66
C SER A 204 15.26 -5.16 20.14
N THR A 205 16.24 -4.64 20.87
CA THR A 205 16.12 -4.40 22.30
C THR A 205 15.47 -3.04 22.58
N SER A 206 14.65 -2.99 23.62
CA SER A 206 14.08 -1.73 24.10
C SER A 206 15.17 -0.81 24.67
N PRO A 207 15.00 0.53 24.62
CA PRO A 207 15.94 1.45 25.22
C PRO A 207 16.11 1.11 26.71
N LYS A 208 17.36 1.04 27.20
CA LYS A 208 17.61 0.83 28.63
C LYS A 208 16.88 1.92 29.42
N LYS A 209 15.99 1.52 30.35
CA LYS A 209 15.37 2.47 31.29
C LYS A 209 16.49 3.19 32.02
N ILE A 210 16.57 4.51 31.86
CA ILE A 210 17.40 5.33 32.74
C ILE A 210 16.65 5.37 34.07
N THR A 211 17.10 4.60 35.05
CA THR A 211 16.66 4.77 36.43
C THR A 211 17.21 6.11 36.89
N VAL A 212 16.39 7.16 36.87
CA VAL A 212 16.72 8.40 37.57
C VAL A 212 16.71 8.05 39.05
N ARG A 213 17.89 8.06 39.69
CA ARG A 213 17.97 8.01 41.15
C ARG A 213 17.40 9.33 41.65
N GLU A 214 16.34 9.25 42.44
CA GLU A 214 15.83 10.36 43.26
C GLU A 214 16.91 10.88 44.21
#